data_AF-A0A7M4BQA9-F1
#
_entry.id   AF-A0A7M4BQA9-F1
#
_cell.length_a   1.000
_cell.length_b   1.000
_cell.length_c   1.000
_cell.angle_alpha   90.00
_cell.angle_beta   90.00
_cell.angle_gamma   90.00
#
_symmetry.space_group_name_H-M   'P 1'
#
loop_
_entity.id
_entity.type
_entity.pdbx_description
1 polymer ?
#
loop_
_entity_poly.entity_id
_entity_poly.type
_entity_poly.pdbx_seq_one_letter_code
_entity_poly.pdbx_strand_id
1 'polypeptide(L)'
;MFMKVLRWFPLIPRLVKMYERPSLAKLMVWHSENRSTDGTMRLVVDSPAHHHIETTYPMFAQDPRNVRLGLASDGISPFGTMRSKYSCWPVVLMNYNIPPWMALQKGHIMLSLVLPGN
;
A
#
# COMPACT_ATOMS: atom_id res chain seq x y z
N MET A 1 -27.53 -10.88 18.82
CA MET A 1 -27.00 -9.72 18.07
C MET A 1 -25.51 -9.92 17.92
N PHE A 2 -25.00 -10.26 16.72
CA PHE A 2 -23.55 -10.40 16.52
C PHE A 2 -22.93 -8.99 16.45
N MET A 3 -21.92 -8.73 17.28
CA MET A 3 -21.21 -7.45 17.27
C MET A 3 -20.28 -7.40 16.07
N LYS A 4 -20.44 -6.38 15.22
CA LYS A 4 -19.52 -6.12 14.11
C LYS A 4 -18.23 -5.51 14.67
N VAL A 5 -17.14 -6.28 14.60
CA VAL A 5 -15.82 -5.87 15.09
C VAL A 5 -14.87 -5.65 13.91
N LEU A 6 -14.40 -4.42 13.74
CA LEU A 6 -13.27 -4.11 12.86
C LEU A 6 -12.01 -4.77 13.40
N ARG A 7 -11.32 -5.55 12.59
CA ARG A 7 -10.03 -6.15 12.96
C ARG A 7 -8.90 -5.34 12.33
N TRP A 8 -8.00 -4.82 13.16
CA TRP A 8 -6.82 -4.08 12.73
C TRP A 8 -5.55 -4.91 12.89
N PHE A 9 -4.68 -4.83 11.89
CA PHE A 9 -3.38 -5.50 11.85
C PHE A 9 -2.26 -4.45 11.85
N PRO A 10 -1.39 -4.42 12.89
CA PRO A 10 -0.35 -3.40 13.03
C PRO A 10 0.55 -3.29 11.80
N LEU A 11 0.70 -2.07 11.28
CA LEU A 11 1.55 -1.78 10.12
C LEU A 11 3.01 -1.57 10.51
N ILE A 12 3.26 -0.76 11.55
CA ILE A 12 4.61 -0.33 11.97
C ILE A 12 5.58 -1.51 12.16
N PRO A 13 5.22 -2.60 12.89
CA PRO A 13 6.16 -3.71 13.09
C PRO A 13 6.57 -4.40 11.80
N ARG A 14 5.68 -4.42 10.79
CA ARG A 14 5.98 -5.00 9.48
C ARG A 14 6.97 -4.14 8.71
N LEU A 15 6.79 -2.82 8.74
CA LEU A 15 7.72 -1.89 8.11
C LEU A 15 9.10 -1.94 8.77
N VAL A 16 9.18 -1.97 10.10
CA VAL A 16 10.45 -2.13 10.84
C VAL A 16 11.18 -3.39 10.37
N LYS A 17 10.47 -4.53 10.30
CA LYS A 17 11.05 -5.79 9.82
C LYS A 17 11.54 -5.73 8.37
N MET A 18 10.97 -4.85 7.53
CA MET A 18 11.48 -4.64 6.17
C MET A 18 12.85 -3.94 6.17
N TYR A 19 13.05 -2.95 7.05
CA TYR A 19 14.34 -2.26 7.21
C TYR A 19 15.39 -3.09 7.95
N GLU A 20 14.97 -3.99 8.85
CA GLU A 20 15.91 -4.90 9.55
C GLU A 20 16.55 -5.92 8.59
N ARG A 21 15.89 -6.27 7.49
CA ARG A 21 16.40 -7.23 6.51
C ARG A 21 17.27 -6.52 5.50
N PRO A 22 18.61 -6.73 5.46
CA PRO A 22 19.50 -5.93 4.62
C PRO A 22 19.17 -6.00 3.12
N SER A 23 18.74 -7.16 2.63
CA SER A 23 18.34 -7.33 1.22
C SER A 23 17.09 -6.54 0.86
N LEU A 24 16.15 -6.41 1.79
CA LEU A 24 14.90 -5.68 1.57
C LEU A 24 15.05 -4.19 1.86
N ALA A 25 15.84 -3.82 2.87
CA ALA A 25 16.18 -2.43 3.19
C ALA A 25 16.81 -1.70 2.01
N LYS A 26 17.72 -2.36 1.27
CA LYS A 26 18.28 -1.81 0.02
C LYS A 26 17.22 -1.51 -1.03
N LEU A 27 16.16 -2.32 -1.10
CA LEU A 27 15.06 -2.11 -2.05
C LEU A 27 14.08 -1.02 -1.60
N MET A 28 14.14 -0.53 -0.37
CA MET A 28 13.22 0.51 0.14
C MET A 28 13.45 1.90 -0.47
N VAL A 29 14.47 2.06 -1.32
CA VAL A 29 14.74 3.27 -2.12
C VAL A 29 14.65 3.00 -3.63
N TRP A 30 14.25 1.79 -4.03
CA TRP A 30 14.31 1.36 -5.43
C TRP A 30 13.50 2.28 -6.36
N HIS A 31 12.32 2.73 -5.90
CA HIS A 31 11.46 3.65 -6.67
C HIS A 31 12.16 4.97 -7.06
N SER A 32 13.05 5.52 -6.22
CA SER A 32 13.75 6.77 -6.54
C SER A 32 14.87 6.54 -7.56
N GLU A 33 15.47 5.36 -7.57
CA GLU A 33 16.58 5.00 -8.46
C GLU A 33 16.12 4.55 -9.86
N ASN A 34 14.84 4.17 -10.00
CA ASN A 34 14.31 3.54 -11.23
C ASN A 34 13.20 4.37 -11.88
N ARG A 35 13.13 5.68 -11.58
CA ARG A 35 12.16 6.58 -12.20
C ARG A 35 12.40 6.69 -13.70
N SER A 36 11.32 6.71 -14.46
CA SER A 36 11.37 6.87 -15.90
C SER A 36 11.85 8.27 -16.30
N THR A 37 12.76 8.35 -17.28
CA THR A 37 13.30 9.63 -17.79
C THR A 37 12.73 10.05 -19.15
N ASP A 38 12.03 9.16 -19.84
CA ASP A 38 11.51 9.37 -21.20
C ASP A 38 10.05 9.84 -21.23
N GLY A 39 9.48 10.17 -20.07
CA GLY A 39 8.09 10.58 -19.92
C GLY A 39 7.06 9.44 -20.00
N THR A 40 7.49 8.20 -20.23
CA THR A 40 6.58 7.04 -20.22
C THR A 40 6.36 6.55 -18.79
N MET A 41 5.10 6.32 -18.44
CA MET A 41 4.72 5.78 -17.13
C MET A 41 4.93 4.27 -17.08
N ARG A 42 5.87 3.80 -16.25
CA ARG A 42 6.14 2.36 -16.03
C ARG A 42 5.89 1.94 -14.59
N LEU A 43 6.08 2.87 -13.67
CA LEU A 43 5.96 2.67 -12.23
C LEU A 43 4.95 3.65 -11.65
N VAL A 44 4.50 3.37 -10.42
CA VAL A 44 3.62 4.29 -9.69
C VAL A 44 4.28 5.66 -9.48
N VAL A 45 5.61 5.70 -9.30
CA VAL A 45 6.40 6.94 -9.15
C VAL A 45 6.40 7.83 -10.39
N ASP A 46 6.11 7.26 -11.57
CA ASP A 46 6.01 8.01 -12.82
C ASP A 46 4.62 8.65 -13.00
N SER A 47 3.66 8.36 -12.12
CA SER A 47 2.29 8.86 -12.25
C SER A 47 2.17 10.34 -11.85
N PRO A 48 1.27 11.11 -12.51
CA PRO A 48 0.95 12.48 -12.09
C PRO A 48 0.47 12.57 -10.64
N ALA A 49 -0.25 11.55 -10.15
CA ALA A 49 -0.70 11.48 -8.77
C ALA A 49 0.47 11.41 -7.79
N HIS A 50 1.51 10.62 -8.11
CA HIS A 50 2.71 10.56 -7.29
C HIS A 50 3.47 11.89 -7.30
N HIS A 51 3.62 12.50 -8.48
CA HIS A 51 4.25 13.82 -8.59
C HIS A 51 3.50 14.89 -7.78
N HIS A 52 2.16 14.84 -7.78
CA HIS A 52 1.34 15.71 -6.95
C HIS A 52 1.61 15.50 -5.45
N ILE A 53 1.75 14.26 -4.98
CA ILE A 53 2.11 13.97 -3.59
C ILE A 53 3.51 14.53 -3.25
N GLU A 54 4.50 14.32 -4.12
CA GLU A 54 5.87 14.80 -3.88
C GLU A 54 5.95 16.33 -3.79
N THR A 55 5.22 17.02 -4.67
CA THR A 55 5.15 18.50 -4.67
C THR A 55 4.35 19.03 -3.48
N THR A 56 3.31 18.33 -3.04
CA THR A 56 2.51 18.71 -1.87
C THR A 56 3.27 18.51 -0.56
N TYR A 57 4.09 17.46 -0.48
CA TYR A 57 4.84 17.10 0.73
C TYR A 57 6.35 17.00 0.47
N PRO A 58 7.04 18.13 0.20
CA PRO A 58 8.45 18.13 -0.21
C PRO A 58 9.38 17.58 0.88
N MET A 59 9.09 17.85 2.16
CA MET A 59 9.84 17.28 3.29
C MET A 59 9.74 15.75 3.35
N PHE A 60 8.59 15.19 2.94
CA PHE A 60 8.41 13.75 2.85
C PHE A 60 9.12 13.19 1.61
N ALA A 61 9.06 13.89 0.48
CA ALA A 61 9.71 13.47 -0.76
C ALA A 61 11.25 13.47 -0.66
N GLN A 62 11.82 14.35 0.17
CA GLN A 62 13.26 14.53 0.32
C GLN A 62 14.00 13.26 0.77
N ASP A 63 13.39 12.44 1.63
CA ASP A 63 13.98 11.16 2.05
C ASP A 63 13.37 10.01 1.23
N PRO A 64 14.13 9.38 0.31
CA PRO A 64 13.63 8.24 -0.46
C PRO A 64 13.33 7.03 0.41
N ARG A 65 13.78 6.99 1.67
CA ARG A 65 13.41 5.93 2.62
C ARG A 65 11.99 6.12 3.16
N ASN A 66 11.34 7.26 2.96
CA ASN A 66 9.96 7.44 3.40
C ASN A 66 9.02 6.49 2.61
N VAL A 67 8.24 5.70 3.36
CA VAL A 67 7.45 4.59 2.81
C VAL A 67 6.18 5.11 2.15
N ARG A 68 5.99 4.78 0.87
CA ARG A 68 4.80 5.09 0.09
C ARG A 68 3.98 3.82 -0.05
N LEU A 69 2.73 3.86 0.39
CA LEU A 69 1.83 2.71 0.39
C LEU A 69 0.63 2.93 -0.53
N GLY A 70 0.36 1.94 -1.36
CA GLY A 70 -0.91 1.83 -2.07
C GLY A 70 -1.94 1.14 -1.20
N LEU A 71 -3.16 1.69 -1.15
CA LEU A 71 -4.29 1.09 -0.44
C LEU A 71 -5.26 0.51 -1.47
N ALA A 72 -5.68 -0.73 -1.25
CA ALA A 72 -6.72 -1.37 -2.04
C ALA A 72 -7.74 -2.09 -1.15
N SER A 73 -8.98 -2.16 -1.63
CA SER A 73 -10.09 -2.90 -1.05
C SER A 73 -10.92 -3.48 -2.19
N ASP A 74 -11.56 -4.62 -1.94
CA ASP A 74 -12.38 -5.38 -2.89
C ASP A 74 -13.76 -4.77 -3.17
N GLY A 75 -14.06 -3.61 -2.58
CA GLY A 75 -15.22 -2.79 -2.89
C GLY A 75 -16.14 -2.64 -1.68
N ILE A 76 -16.29 -1.44 -1.15
CA ILE A 76 -17.24 -1.20 -0.06
C ILE A 76 -18.64 -1.11 -0.68
N SER A 77 -19.62 -1.91 -0.21
CA SER A 77 -21.03 -1.75 -0.58
C SER A 77 -21.78 -0.96 0.50
N PRO A 78 -21.79 0.38 0.44
CA PRO A 78 -22.39 1.21 1.50
C PRO A 78 -23.92 1.11 1.58
N PHE A 79 -24.60 0.74 0.48
CA PHE A 79 -26.07 0.76 0.39
C PHE A 79 -26.73 -0.62 0.34
N GLY A 80 -25.96 -1.71 0.43
CA GLY A 80 -26.51 -3.05 0.64
C GLY A 80 -27.38 -3.62 -0.49
N THR A 81 -27.26 -3.10 -1.71
CA THR A 81 -28.11 -3.45 -2.87
C THR A 81 -27.91 -4.89 -3.37
N MET A 82 -26.77 -5.52 -3.06
CA MET A 82 -26.50 -6.94 -3.33
C MET A 82 -26.01 -7.63 -2.06
N ARG A 83 -26.89 -8.39 -1.39
CA ARG A 83 -26.62 -9.05 -0.10
C ARG A 83 -25.97 -10.42 -0.31
N SER A 84 -24.77 -10.61 0.24
CA SER A 84 -24.41 -11.89 0.87
C SER A 84 -24.85 -11.83 2.34
N LYS A 85 -25.29 -12.95 2.94
CA LYS A 85 -25.64 -13.01 4.39
C LYS A 85 -24.43 -12.80 5.31
N TYR A 86 -23.23 -12.93 4.75
CA TYR A 86 -21.96 -12.70 5.41
C TYR A 86 -21.03 -12.03 4.40
N SER A 87 -20.63 -10.80 4.69
CA SER A 87 -19.63 -10.07 3.91
C SER A 87 -18.47 -9.64 4.81
N CYS A 88 -17.25 -9.65 4.27
CA CYS A 88 -16.07 -9.09 4.92
C CYS A 88 -15.20 -8.42 3.86
N TRP A 89 -14.75 -7.20 4.15
CA TRP A 89 -14.01 -6.38 3.20
C TRP A 89 -12.58 -6.21 3.71
N PRO A 90 -11.59 -6.89 3.12
CA PRO A 90 -10.18 -6.66 3.43
C PRO A 90 -9.72 -5.31 2.88
N VAL A 91 -8.93 -4.60 3.69
CA VAL A 91 -8.11 -3.47 3.24
C VAL A 91 -6.67 -3.94 3.22
N VAL A 92 -6.07 -3.96 2.04
CA VAL A 92 -4.69 -4.39 1.83
C VAL A 92 -3.81 -3.19 1.45
N LEU A 93 -2.54 -3.28 1.86
CA LEU A 93 -1.52 -2.28 1.60
C LEU A 93 -0.40 -2.89 0.75
N MET A 94 0.08 -2.14 -0.23
CA MET A 94 1.19 -2.50 -1.09
C MET A 94 2.31 -1.47 -0.92
N ASN A 95 3.55 -1.93 -0.78
CA ASN A 95 4.70 -1.03 -0.66
C ASN A 95 5.21 -0.62 -2.04
N TYR A 96 5.08 0.66 -2.38
CA TYR A 96 5.53 1.21 -3.67
C TYR A 96 7.00 1.64 -3.69
N ASN A 97 7.71 1.51 -2.57
CA ASN A 97 9.14 1.79 -2.55
C ASN A 97 9.97 0.67 -3.20
N ILE A 98 9.48 -0.58 -3.12
CA ILE A 98 10.14 -1.78 -3.64
C ILE A 98 9.70 -2.07 -5.09
N PRO A 99 10.43 -2.92 -5.84
CA PRO A 99 10.09 -3.21 -7.22
C PRO A 99 8.68 -3.79 -7.42
N PRO A 100 7.96 -3.46 -8.52
CA PRO A 100 6.58 -3.89 -8.75
C PRO A 100 6.38 -5.41 -8.73
N TRP A 101 7.32 -6.16 -9.31
CA TRP A 101 7.28 -7.63 -9.35
C TRP A 101 7.41 -8.27 -7.97
N MET A 102 7.90 -7.53 -6.97
CA MET A 102 7.96 -7.93 -5.58
C MET A 102 6.77 -7.40 -4.78
N ALA A 103 6.39 -6.13 -4.99
CA ALA A 103 5.30 -5.45 -4.29
C ALA A 103 3.94 -6.18 -4.41
N LEU A 104 3.69 -6.80 -5.56
CA LEU A 104 2.45 -7.52 -5.84
C LEU A 104 2.48 -9.01 -5.42
N GLN A 105 3.60 -9.51 -4.89
CA GLN A 105 3.67 -10.89 -4.42
C GLN A 105 2.89 -11.05 -3.11
N LYS A 106 2.27 -12.23 -2.92
CA LYS A 106 1.45 -12.57 -1.74
C LYS A 106 2.15 -12.26 -0.39
N GLY A 107 3.48 -12.35 -0.32
CA GLY A 107 4.25 -12.05 0.90
C GLY A 107 4.49 -10.56 1.19
N HIS A 108 4.29 -9.69 0.21
CA HIS A 108 4.50 -8.23 0.33
C HIS A 108 3.19 -7.44 0.37
N ILE A 109 2.07 -8.07 -0.01
CA ILE A 109 0.73 -7.51 0.20
C ILE A 109 0.36 -7.65 1.68
N MET A 110 0.14 -6.52 2.32
CA MET A 110 -0.08 -6.41 3.76
C MET A 110 -1.56 -6.21 4.08
N LEU A 111 -2.22 -7.22 4.66
CA LEU A 111 -3.57 -7.03 5.22
C LEU A 111 -3.50 -6.02 6.38
N SER A 112 -4.29 -4.96 6.33
CA SER A 112 -4.29 -3.88 7.33
C SER A 112 -5.57 -3.85 8.15
N LEU A 113 -6.71 -4.05 7.51
CA LEU A 113 -8.02 -4.04 8.14
C LEU A 113 -8.88 -5.17 7.56
N VAL A 114 -9.75 -5.73 8.39
CA VAL A 114 -10.89 -6.54 7.94
C VAL A 114 -12.15 -5.88 8.49
N LEU A 115 -12.94 -5.33 7.59
CA LEU A 115 -14.21 -4.69 7.89
C LEU A 115 -15.32 -5.76 7.79
N PRO A 116 -16.02 -6.07 8.89
CA PRO A 116 -17.21 -6.91 8.80
C PRO A 116 -18.29 -6.16 8.04
N GLY A 117 -18.83 -6.80 7.02
CA GLY A 117 -19.96 -6.28 6.26
C GLY A 117 -21.31 -6.59 6.92
N ASN A 118 -22.36 -6.53 6.12
CA ASN A 118 -23.72 -6.90 6.54
C ASN A 118 -23.94 -8.42 6.49
#